data_AF-A0A2E6GYF3-F1
#
_entry.id   AF-A0A2E6GYF3-F1
#
_cell.length_a   1.000
_cell.length_b   1.000
_cell.length_c   1.000
_cell.angle_alpha   90.00
_cell.angle_beta   90.00
_cell.angle_gamma   90.00
#
_symmetry.space_group_name_H-M   'P 1'
#
loop_
_entity.id
_entity.type
_entity.pdbx_description
1 polymer ?
#
loop_
_entity_poly.entity_id
_entity_poly.type
_entity_poly.pdbx_seq_one_letter_code
_entity_poly.pdbx_strand_id
1 'polypeptide(L)'
;MAEPKDIKTIYSFLVEKEEEVEQESTKKVKNKETGKMEEIKETRTIKESIPYRVIIRQPGRREMEEADMEYSIEMSKCIKNGILTKAMLAKQYSDTGGLMTEEDAKFLDRQYGHLADLQNKFTKLSTKQQRTKSDEEKLKEITTDLASTRKVIIDLETNYSSLFNHTADSKAQNKAIMWYLVNLTSIKKDDDDDTMLEPLFKGDSFDEKRDYYYDLEEDGQDEIFNLVNNKLTTLLSFWYFSTSATKEDFEKLESDIESGNV
;
A
#
# COMPACT_ATOMS: atom_id res chain seq x y z
N MET A 1 8.28 38.80 10.33
CA MET A 1 7.59 37.51 10.49
C MET A 1 7.27 37.03 9.09
N ALA A 2 7.98 36.00 8.61
CA ALA A 2 7.62 35.35 7.37
C ALA A 2 6.40 34.47 7.66
N GLU A 3 5.36 34.60 6.84
CA GLU A 3 4.20 33.69 6.87
C GLU A 3 4.69 32.24 6.78
N PRO A 4 4.05 31.28 7.49
CA PRO A 4 4.38 29.87 7.32
C PRO A 4 4.13 29.50 5.86
N LYS A 5 5.19 29.10 5.14
CA LYS A 5 5.06 28.55 3.79
C LYS A 5 4.11 27.35 3.88
N ASP A 6 2.97 27.42 3.19
CA ASP A 6 2.13 26.24 2.96
C ASP A 6 3.00 25.09 2.44
N ILE A 7 3.10 24.03 3.25
CA ILE A 7 3.87 22.85 2.90
C ILE A 7 3.12 22.18 1.75
N LYS A 8 3.74 22.12 0.57
CA LYS A 8 3.17 21.38 -0.55
C LYS A 8 3.19 19.89 -0.22
N THR A 9 2.05 19.24 -0.36
CA THR A 9 1.86 17.82 -0.05
C THR A 9 1.57 17.02 -1.32
N ILE A 10 2.02 15.78 -1.36
CA ILE A 10 1.53 14.78 -2.31
C ILE A 10 0.11 14.40 -1.90
N TYR A 11 -0.06 13.98 -0.64
CA TYR A 11 -1.34 13.59 -0.06
C TYR A 11 -1.28 13.68 1.47
N SER A 12 -2.45 13.72 2.11
CA SER A 12 -2.58 13.66 3.57
C SER A 12 -3.90 13.01 3.93
N PHE A 13 -3.90 12.22 5.00
CA PHE A 13 -5.09 11.53 5.50
C PHE A 13 -5.08 11.49 7.03
N LEU A 14 -6.23 11.13 7.61
CA LEU A 14 -6.40 11.01 9.06
C LEU A 14 -6.29 9.55 9.49
N VAL A 15 -5.72 9.33 10.66
CA VAL A 15 -5.69 8.04 11.35
C VAL A 15 -6.06 8.25 12.81
N GLU A 16 -6.88 7.37 13.34
CA GLU A 16 -7.30 7.39 14.74
C GLU A 16 -6.40 6.45 15.56
N LYS A 17 -5.88 6.94 16.68
CA LYS A 17 -5.05 6.18 17.62
C LYS A 17 -5.70 6.19 19.00
N GLU A 18 -5.75 5.05 19.68
CA GLU A 18 -6.23 5.01 21.06
C GLU A 18 -5.15 5.49 22.03
N GLU A 19 -5.38 6.59 22.75
CA GLU A 19 -4.49 7.04 23.84
C GLU A 19 -5.18 6.95 25.19
N GLU A 20 -4.42 6.55 26.21
CA GLU A 20 -4.87 6.61 27.61
C GLU A 20 -4.70 8.04 28.14
N VAL A 21 -5.80 8.75 28.32
CA VAL A 21 -5.83 10.12 28.83
C VAL A 21 -6.32 10.11 30.28
N GLU A 22 -5.60 10.80 31.16
CA GLU A 22 -6.02 11.00 32.55
C GLU A 22 -7.05 12.14 32.63
N GLN A 23 -8.30 11.80 32.99
CA GLN A 23 -9.35 12.79 33.23
C GLN A 23 -9.62 12.93 34.73
N GLU A 24 -9.48 14.16 35.26
CA GLU A 24 -9.89 14.47 36.63
C GLU A 24 -11.43 14.54 36.73
N SER A 25 -12.04 13.68 37.54
CA SER A 25 -13.48 13.74 37.85
C SER A 25 -13.71 14.19 39.29
N THR A 26 -14.56 15.19 39.51
CA THR A 26 -14.97 15.64 40.85
C THR A 26 -16.19 14.85 41.33
N LYS A 27 -16.01 14.01 42.36
CA LYS A 27 -17.11 13.36 43.08
C LYS A 27 -17.42 14.12 44.38
N LYS A 28 -18.67 14.51 44.58
CA LYS A 28 -19.15 15.02 45.88
C LYS A 28 -19.45 13.85 46.81
N VAL A 29 -18.62 13.63 47.83
CA VAL A 29 -18.82 12.60 48.85
C VAL A 29 -19.30 13.27 50.14
N LYS A 30 -20.35 12.71 50.74
CA LYS A 30 -20.94 13.26 51.98
C LYS A 30 -20.18 12.72 53.18
N ASN A 31 -19.52 13.59 53.94
CA ASN A 31 -18.73 13.20 55.11
C ASN A 31 -19.68 12.75 56.25
N LYS A 32 -19.50 11.53 56.77
CA LYS A 32 -20.46 10.87 57.69
C LYS A 32 -20.53 11.50 59.09
N GLU A 33 -19.60 12.37 59.46
CA GLU A 33 -19.59 13.04 60.78
C GLU A 33 -20.11 14.49 60.77
N THR A 34 -20.05 15.21 59.65
CA THR A 34 -20.39 16.66 59.59
C THR A 34 -21.49 17.01 58.60
N GLY A 35 -21.98 16.06 57.80
CA GLY A 35 -23.12 16.24 56.89
C GLY A 35 -22.86 17.16 55.69
N LYS A 36 -21.64 17.71 55.53
CA LYS A 36 -21.24 18.55 54.39
C LYS A 36 -20.74 17.70 53.21
N MET A 37 -20.95 18.22 52.00
CA MET A 37 -20.44 17.63 50.76
C MET A 37 -18.97 18.03 50.58
N GLU A 38 -18.08 17.06 50.51
CA GLU A 38 -16.67 17.25 50.18
C GLU A 38 -16.44 16.83 48.72
N GLU A 39 -15.69 17.64 47.96
CA GLU A 39 -15.30 17.31 46.59
C GLU A 39 -14.02 16.48 46.62
N ILE A 40 -14.12 15.21 46.23
CA ILE A 40 -12.99 14.32 46.01
C ILE A 40 -12.67 14.34 44.51
N LYS A 41 -11.45 14.72 44.15
CA LYS A 41 -10.92 14.54 42.79
C LYS A 41 -10.48 13.10 42.61
N GLU A 42 -11.12 12.39 41.69
CA GLU A 42 -10.77 11.02 41.28
C GLU A 42 -10.24 11.10 39.85
N THR A 43 -8.94 10.89 39.67
CA THR A 43 -8.30 10.75 38.35
C THR A 43 -8.71 9.40 37.75
N ARG A 44 -9.28 9.41 36.55
CA ARG A 44 -9.62 8.20 35.80
C ARG A 44 -8.88 8.19 34.49
N THR A 45 -8.22 7.08 34.19
CA THR A 45 -7.64 6.81 32.88
C THR A 45 -8.76 6.34 31.95
N ILE A 46 -9.04 7.11 30.89
CA ILE A 46 -10.01 6.76 29.85
C ILE A 46 -9.24 6.60 28.54
N LYS A 47 -9.60 5.59 27.75
CA LYS A 47 -9.10 5.44 26.38
C LYS A 47 -9.91 6.36 25.47
N GLU A 48 -9.24 7.34 24.86
CA GLU A 48 -9.85 8.24 23.88
C GLU A 48 -9.20 8.02 22.50
N SER A 49 -10.03 8.07 21.45
CA SER A 49 -9.55 8.00 20.07
C SER A 49 -9.10 9.40 19.65
N ILE A 50 -7.79 9.57 19.41
CA ILE A 50 -7.19 10.84 19.04
C ILE A 50 -6.85 10.82 17.55
N PRO A 51 -7.35 11.81 16.76
CA PRO A 51 -7.04 11.90 15.34
C PRO A 51 -5.63 12.44 15.12
N TYR A 52 -4.83 11.69 14.37
CA TYR A 52 -3.54 12.09 13.85
C TYR A 52 -3.63 12.34 12.34
N ARG A 53 -3.04 13.44 11.88
CA ARG A 53 -2.88 13.72 10.46
C ARG A 53 -1.53 13.21 9.99
N VAL A 54 -1.58 12.29 9.02
CA VAL A 54 -0.41 11.81 8.30
C VAL A 54 -0.23 12.65 7.05
N ILE A 55 0.99 13.14 6.83
CA ILE A 55 1.32 14.05 5.75
C ILE A 55 2.47 13.46 4.93
N ILE A 56 2.24 13.31 3.63
CA ILE A 56 3.28 12.98 2.64
C ILE A 56 3.65 14.28 1.95
N ARG A 57 4.81 14.84 2.28
CA ARG A 57 5.28 16.11 1.70
C ARG A 57 5.72 15.92 0.25
N GLN A 58 5.50 16.92 -0.60
CA GLN A 58 6.07 16.95 -1.95
C GLN A 58 7.59 17.17 -1.88
N PRO A 59 8.40 16.31 -2.53
CA PRO A 59 9.85 16.49 -2.53
C PRO A 59 10.25 17.72 -3.34
N GLY A 60 11.27 18.41 -2.87
CA GLY A 60 11.98 19.42 -3.65
C GLY A 60 12.89 18.76 -4.70
N ARG A 61 13.41 19.58 -5.63
CA ARG A 61 14.32 19.10 -6.68
C ARG A 61 15.55 18.37 -6.13
N ARG A 62 16.15 18.90 -5.06
CA ARG A 62 17.32 18.29 -4.41
C ARG A 62 17.00 16.89 -3.86
N GLU A 63 15.82 16.74 -3.26
CA GLU A 63 15.36 15.47 -2.70
C GLU A 63 15.07 14.44 -3.79
N MET A 64 14.54 14.89 -4.94
CA MET A 64 14.40 14.01 -6.12
C MET A 64 15.76 13.55 -6.65
N GLU A 65 16.76 14.44 -6.69
CA GLU A 65 18.13 14.10 -7.10
C GLU A 65 18.80 13.14 -6.10
N GLU A 66 18.55 13.29 -4.80
CA GLU A 66 19.03 12.37 -3.75
C GLU A 66 18.37 10.98 -3.89
N ALA A 67 17.06 10.90 -4.12
CA ALA A 67 16.38 9.63 -4.37
C ALA A 67 16.85 8.93 -5.66
N ASP A 68 17.12 9.69 -6.73
CA ASP A 68 17.67 9.15 -7.99
C ASP A 68 19.11 8.64 -7.83
N MET A 69 19.88 9.26 -6.93
CA MET A 69 21.20 8.77 -6.55
C MET A 69 21.09 7.41 -5.84
N GLU A 70 20.17 7.25 -4.88
CA GLU A 70 19.93 5.96 -4.21
C GLU A 70 19.50 4.87 -5.20
N TYR A 71 18.62 5.22 -6.14
CA TYR A 71 18.24 4.33 -7.24
C TYR A 71 19.48 3.85 -8.03
N SER A 72 20.33 4.78 -8.45
CA SER A 72 21.51 4.50 -9.26
C SER A 72 22.55 3.66 -8.53
N ILE A 73 22.75 3.93 -7.23
CA ILE A 73 23.65 3.16 -6.37
C ILE A 73 23.14 1.72 -6.25
N GLU A 74 21.85 1.53 -5.96
CA GLU A 74 21.27 0.20 -5.78
C GLU A 74 21.24 -0.59 -7.10
N MET A 75 20.93 0.07 -8.22
CA MET A 75 21.02 -0.52 -9.55
C MET A 75 22.43 -1.03 -9.83
N SER A 76 23.46 -0.21 -9.58
CA SER A 76 24.86 -0.61 -9.75
C SER A 76 25.25 -1.79 -8.86
N LYS A 77 24.80 -1.77 -7.60
CA LYS A 77 25.04 -2.84 -6.63
C LYS A 77 24.38 -4.15 -7.07
N CYS A 78 23.13 -4.10 -7.51
CA CYS A 78 22.40 -5.25 -8.03
C CYS A 78 23.10 -5.89 -9.23
N ILE A 79 23.50 -5.07 -10.22
CA ILE A 79 24.22 -5.54 -11.41
C ILE A 79 25.56 -6.18 -11.03
N LYS A 80 26.33 -5.56 -10.12
CA LYS A 80 27.60 -6.12 -9.62
C LYS A 80 27.42 -7.47 -8.91
N ASN A 81 26.27 -7.66 -8.25
CA ASN A 81 25.91 -8.91 -7.59
C ASN A 81 25.26 -9.93 -8.53
N GLY A 82 25.22 -9.67 -9.84
CA GLY A 82 24.68 -10.59 -10.85
C GLY A 82 23.16 -10.57 -10.99
N ILE A 83 22.47 -9.61 -10.37
CA ILE A 83 21.03 -9.42 -10.55
C ILE A 83 20.82 -8.71 -11.89
N LEU A 84 20.00 -9.31 -12.74
CA LEU A 84 19.77 -8.83 -14.09
C LEU A 84 18.71 -7.72 -14.12
N THR A 85 18.87 -6.78 -15.05
CA THR A 85 17.83 -5.80 -15.36
C THR A 85 16.70 -6.46 -16.16
N LYS A 86 15.53 -5.82 -16.23
CA LYS A 86 14.42 -6.25 -17.09
C LYS A 86 14.85 -6.43 -18.54
N ALA A 87 15.66 -5.49 -19.05
CA ALA A 87 16.19 -5.56 -20.41
C ALA A 87 17.17 -6.74 -20.60
N MET A 88 18.05 -7.00 -19.62
CA MET A 88 18.98 -8.13 -19.66
C MET A 88 18.25 -9.47 -19.58
N LEU A 89 17.25 -9.61 -18.70
CA LEU A 89 16.40 -10.80 -18.64
C LEU A 89 15.65 -11.02 -19.96
N ALA A 90 14.99 -9.97 -20.48
CA ALA A 90 14.26 -10.07 -21.74
C ALA A 90 15.18 -10.52 -22.89
N LYS A 91 16.40 -9.99 -22.95
CA LYS A 91 17.40 -10.42 -23.92
C LYS A 91 17.81 -11.89 -23.70
N GLN A 92 18.11 -12.29 -22.47
CA GLN A 92 18.50 -13.67 -22.16
C GLN A 92 17.41 -14.67 -22.59
N TYR A 93 16.15 -14.38 -22.28
CA TYR A 93 15.02 -15.20 -22.72
C TYR A 93 14.86 -15.22 -24.24
N SER A 94 15.03 -14.07 -24.90
CA SER A 94 15.04 -14.01 -26.36
C SER A 94 16.15 -14.90 -26.95
N ASP A 95 17.33 -14.90 -26.35
CA ASP A 95 18.47 -15.69 -26.79
C ASP A 95 18.27 -17.20 -26.54
N THR A 96 17.47 -17.59 -25.54
CA THR A 96 17.15 -18.99 -25.21
C THR A 96 15.86 -19.53 -25.83
N GLY A 97 15.26 -18.81 -26.77
CA GLY A 97 14.07 -19.28 -27.52
C GLY A 97 12.71 -18.83 -26.96
N GLY A 98 12.69 -17.82 -26.09
CA GLY A 98 11.47 -17.22 -25.55
C GLY A 98 11.47 -17.13 -24.02
N LEU A 99 10.55 -16.30 -23.49
CA LEU A 99 10.30 -16.19 -22.04
C LEU A 99 9.68 -17.48 -21.50
N MET A 100 8.77 -18.08 -22.27
CA MET A 100 8.07 -19.31 -21.93
C MET A 100 8.72 -20.52 -22.57
N THR A 101 8.61 -21.66 -21.91
CA THR A 101 8.91 -22.94 -22.56
C THR A 101 7.95 -23.17 -23.73
N GLU A 102 8.39 -23.90 -24.76
CA GLU A 102 7.51 -24.24 -25.90
C GLU A 102 6.29 -25.06 -25.45
N GLU A 103 6.45 -25.86 -24.39
CA GLU A 103 5.35 -26.61 -23.76
C GLU A 103 4.32 -25.69 -23.12
N ASP A 104 4.76 -24.72 -22.31
CA ASP A 104 3.87 -23.75 -21.66
C ASP A 104 3.20 -22.82 -22.66
N ALA A 105 3.91 -22.40 -23.71
CA ALA A 105 3.32 -21.60 -24.79
C ALA A 105 2.19 -22.36 -25.51
N LYS A 106 2.41 -23.64 -25.84
CA LYS A 106 1.38 -24.51 -26.43
C LYS A 106 0.23 -24.78 -25.46
N PHE A 107 0.52 -24.91 -24.16
CA PHE A 107 -0.50 -25.07 -23.15
C PHE A 107 -1.37 -23.81 -23.05
N LEU A 108 -0.77 -22.63 -23.00
CA LEU A 108 -1.47 -21.35 -22.94
C LEU A 108 -2.36 -21.13 -24.17
N ASP A 109 -1.86 -21.43 -25.38
CA ASP A 109 -2.64 -21.39 -26.63
C ASP A 109 -3.88 -22.29 -26.56
N ARG A 110 -3.73 -23.52 -26.03
CA ARG A 110 -4.87 -24.43 -25.81
C ARG A 110 -5.87 -23.86 -24.80
N GLN A 111 -5.41 -23.23 -23.71
CA GLN A 111 -6.29 -22.63 -22.72
C GLN A 111 -7.06 -21.44 -23.30
N TYR A 112 -6.42 -20.60 -24.13
CA TYR A 112 -7.13 -19.51 -24.83
C TYR A 112 -8.16 -20.04 -25.84
N GLY A 113 -7.83 -21.10 -26.59
CA GLY A 113 -8.79 -21.77 -27.46
C GLY A 113 -9.98 -22.33 -26.68
N HIS A 114 -9.73 -22.99 -25.56
CA HIS A 114 -10.78 -23.52 -24.68
C HIS A 114 -11.66 -22.41 -24.08
N LEU A 115 -11.03 -21.31 -23.65
CA LEU A 115 -11.72 -20.13 -23.14
C LEU A 115 -12.67 -19.54 -24.20
N ALA A 116 -12.21 -19.40 -25.44
CA ALA A 116 -13.03 -18.90 -26.55
C ALA A 116 -14.22 -19.82 -26.83
N ASP A 117 -14.01 -21.14 -26.81
CA ASP A 117 -15.09 -22.13 -26.98
C ASP A 117 -16.13 -22.04 -25.85
N LEU A 118 -15.70 -21.95 -24.60
CA LEU A 118 -16.58 -21.78 -23.45
C LEU A 118 -17.36 -20.46 -23.52
N GLN A 119 -16.72 -19.36 -23.92
CA GLN A 119 -17.37 -18.05 -24.12
C GLN A 119 -18.43 -18.12 -25.23
N ASN A 120 -18.13 -18.80 -26.33
CA ASN A 120 -19.08 -19.04 -27.42
C ASN A 120 -20.28 -19.86 -26.95
N LYS A 121 -20.04 -20.95 -26.20
CA LYS A 121 -21.11 -21.79 -25.63
C LYS A 121 -21.97 -20.99 -24.64
N PHE A 122 -21.34 -20.24 -23.74
CA PHE A 122 -22.01 -19.35 -22.79
C PHE A 122 -22.90 -18.34 -23.51
N THR A 123 -22.38 -17.65 -24.52
CA THR A 123 -23.13 -16.65 -25.30
C THR A 123 -24.31 -17.28 -26.02
N LYS A 124 -24.13 -18.44 -26.66
CA LYS A 124 -25.22 -19.17 -27.35
C LYS A 124 -26.32 -19.60 -26.38
N LEU A 125 -25.95 -20.13 -25.22
CA LEU A 125 -26.91 -20.65 -24.23
C LEU A 125 -27.59 -19.53 -23.45
N SER A 126 -26.88 -18.43 -23.17
CA SER A 126 -27.42 -17.25 -22.49
C SER A 126 -28.35 -16.43 -23.39
N THR A 127 -28.15 -16.40 -24.70
CA THR A 127 -29.04 -15.67 -25.62
C THR A 127 -30.33 -16.42 -25.98
N LYS A 128 -30.48 -17.68 -25.53
CA LYS A 128 -31.68 -18.49 -25.74
C LYS A 128 -32.89 -17.88 -25.01
N GLN A 129 -33.97 -17.58 -25.76
CA GLN A 129 -35.18 -16.93 -25.24
C GLN A 129 -35.93 -17.74 -24.18
N GLN A 130 -35.98 -19.08 -24.32
CA GLN A 130 -36.56 -19.97 -23.32
C GLN A 130 -35.52 -20.99 -22.90
N ARG A 131 -35.08 -20.89 -21.64
CA ARG A 131 -34.12 -21.81 -21.03
C ARG A 131 -34.85 -22.86 -20.22
N THR A 132 -34.40 -24.10 -20.35
CA THR A 132 -34.84 -25.22 -19.50
C THR A 132 -33.98 -25.28 -18.23
N LYS A 133 -34.43 -26.01 -17.20
CA LYS A 133 -33.60 -26.26 -16.00
C LYS A 133 -32.23 -26.86 -16.34
N SER A 134 -32.18 -27.75 -17.34
CA SER A 134 -30.92 -28.33 -17.82
C SER A 134 -30.02 -27.29 -18.50
N ASP A 135 -30.60 -26.29 -19.18
CA ASP A 135 -29.82 -25.18 -19.75
C ASP A 135 -29.24 -24.28 -18.63
N GLU A 136 -29.96 -24.09 -17.52
CA GLU A 136 -29.46 -23.35 -16.36
C GLU A 136 -28.33 -24.08 -15.63
N GLU A 137 -28.44 -25.41 -15.48
CA GLU A 137 -27.36 -26.24 -14.93
C GLU A 137 -26.11 -26.18 -15.80
N LYS A 138 -26.25 -26.32 -17.12
CA LYS A 138 -25.14 -26.16 -18.07
C LYS A 138 -24.53 -24.77 -18.06
N LEU A 139 -25.33 -23.72 -17.88
CA LEU A 139 -24.81 -22.36 -17.73
C LEU A 139 -23.93 -22.23 -16.49
N LYS A 140 -24.33 -22.84 -15.35
CA LYS A 140 -23.52 -22.84 -14.13
C LYS A 140 -22.21 -23.60 -14.32
N GLU A 141 -22.25 -24.76 -14.97
CA GLU A 141 -21.06 -25.55 -15.31
C GLU A 141 -20.11 -24.75 -16.20
N ILE A 142 -20.60 -24.22 -17.32
CA ILE A 142 -19.81 -23.37 -18.23
C ILE A 142 -19.23 -22.16 -17.52
N THR A 143 -19.97 -21.53 -16.60
CA THR A 143 -19.47 -20.38 -15.83
C THR A 143 -18.34 -20.78 -14.88
N THR A 144 -18.45 -21.96 -14.26
CA THR A 144 -17.42 -22.52 -13.37
C THR A 144 -16.15 -22.86 -14.17
N ASP A 145 -16.31 -23.47 -15.34
CA ASP A 145 -15.21 -23.81 -16.25
C ASP A 145 -14.55 -22.55 -16.82
N LEU A 146 -15.33 -21.51 -17.13
CA LEU A 146 -14.81 -20.20 -17.55
C LEU A 146 -13.93 -19.58 -16.45
N ALA A 147 -14.39 -19.58 -15.20
CA ALA A 147 -13.63 -19.06 -14.08
C ALA A 147 -12.35 -19.86 -13.85
N SER A 148 -12.43 -21.19 -13.91
CA SER A 148 -11.29 -22.10 -13.73
C SER A 148 -10.25 -21.93 -14.84
N THR A 149 -10.69 -21.89 -16.10
CA THR A 149 -9.81 -21.68 -17.26
C THR A 149 -9.12 -20.31 -17.21
N ARG A 150 -9.87 -19.25 -16.86
CA ARG A 150 -9.28 -17.91 -16.68
C ARG A 150 -8.24 -17.90 -15.58
N LYS A 151 -8.52 -18.56 -14.45
CA LYS A 151 -7.56 -18.66 -13.35
C LYS A 151 -6.26 -19.30 -13.80
N VAL A 152 -6.32 -20.42 -14.52
CA VAL A 152 -5.12 -21.11 -15.05
C VAL A 152 -4.31 -20.21 -15.98
N ILE A 153 -4.97 -19.45 -16.87
CA ILE A 153 -4.31 -18.49 -17.77
C ILE A 153 -3.60 -17.42 -16.94
N ILE A 154 -4.33 -16.77 -16.02
CA ILE A 154 -3.81 -15.72 -15.15
C ILE A 154 -2.63 -16.23 -14.32
N ASP A 155 -2.75 -17.41 -13.72
CA ASP A 155 -1.70 -18.01 -12.89
C ASP A 155 -0.41 -18.22 -13.71
N LEU A 156 -0.53 -18.74 -14.93
CA LEU A 156 0.63 -18.98 -15.79
C LEU A 156 1.27 -17.67 -16.26
N GLU A 157 0.48 -16.69 -16.71
CA GLU A 157 0.98 -15.37 -17.11
C GLU A 157 1.62 -14.63 -15.93
N THR A 158 1.02 -14.73 -14.74
CA THR A 158 1.54 -14.12 -13.51
C THR A 158 2.87 -14.75 -13.12
N ASN A 159 3.01 -16.07 -13.23
CA ASN A 159 4.28 -16.75 -12.96
C ASN A 159 5.40 -16.20 -13.86
N TYR A 160 5.14 -16.01 -15.15
CA TYR A 160 6.12 -15.43 -16.06
C TYR A 160 6.36 -13.94 -15.82
N SER A 161 5.33 -13.17 -15.48
CA SER A 161 5.46 -11.76 -15.07
C SER A 161 6.31 -11.61 -13.81
N SER A 162 6.16 -12.54 -12.85
CA SER A 162 6.90 -12.53 -11.59
C SER A 162 8.41 -12.63 -11.76
N LEU A 163 8.90 -13.18 -12.88
CA LEU A 163 10.32 -13.23 -13.23
C LEU A 163 10.96 -11.83 -13.30
N PHE A 164 10.16 -10.80 -13.58
CA PHE A 164 10.61 -9.42 -13.64
C PHE A 164 10.53 -8.68 -12.29
N ASN A 165 9.87 -9.25 -11.28
CA ASN A 165 9.67 -8.61 -9.97
C ASN A 165 10.97 -8.53 -9.15
N HIS A 166 11.94 -9.42 -9.41
CA HIS A 166 13.22 -9.46 -8.69
C HIS A 166 14.40 -8.89 -9.48
N THR A 167 14.12 -8.10 -10.52
CA THR A 167 15.15 -7.44 -11.32
C THR A 167 15.89 -6.36 -10.55
N ALA A 168 17.06 -6.00 -11.07
CA ALA A 168 17.84 -4.87 -10.56
C ALA A 168 17.01 -3.57 -10.60
N ASP A 169 16.18 -3.38 -11.64
CA ASP A 169 15.23 -2.27 -11.75
C ASP A 169 14.25 -2.25 -10.58
N SER A 170 13.52 -3.34 -10.34
CA SER A 170 12.52 -3.40 -9.28
C SER A 170 13.13 -3.17 -7.89
N LYS A 171 14.33 -3.71 -7.63
CA LYS A 171 15.04 -3.48 -6.36
C LYS A 171 15.47 -2.02 -6.19
N ALA A 172 15.99 -1.40 -7.23
CA ALA A 172 16.37 0.01 -7.21
C ALA A 172 15.14 0.93 -7.07
N GLN A 173 14.04 0.63 -7.77
CA GLN A 173 12.77 1.35 -7.63
C GLN A 173 12.25 1.29 -6.19
N ASN A 174 12.23 0.10 -5.59
CA ASN A 174 11.79 -0.07 -4.20
C ASN A 174 12.66 0.73 -3.23
N LYS A 175 13.97 0.82 -3.48
CA LYS A 175 14.87 1.63 -2.65
C LYS A 175 14.61 3.12 -2.78
N ALA A 176 14.33 3.62 -3.99
CA ALA A 176 13.91 5.01 -4.18
C ALA A 176 12.57 5.31 -3.50
N ILE A 177 11.59 4.42 -3.62
CA ILE A 177 10.29 4.54 -2.93
C ILE A 177 10.48 4.56 -1.41
N MET A 178 11.32 3.68 -0.87
CA MET A 178 11.69 3.66 0.55
C MET A 178 12.33 4.98 0.97
N TRP A 179 13.23 5.53 0.15
CA TRP A 179 13.81 6.85 0.41
C TRP A 179 12.74 7.93 0.54
N TYR A 180 11.76 7.96 -0.37
CA TYR A 180 10.64 8.89 -0.28
C TYR A 180 9.77 8.65 0.95
N LEU A 181 9.48 7.39 1.28
CA LEU A 181 8.69 7.00 2.45
C LEU A 181 9.28 7.55 3.74
N VAL A 182 10.58 7.31 3.96
CA VAL A 182 11.20 7.67 5.24
C VAL A 182 11.56 9.15 5.35
N ASN A 183 11.75 9.85 4.22
CA ASN A 183 12.12 11.27 4.23
C ASN A 183 10.95 12.24 4.11
N LEU A 184 9.81 11.81 3.55
CA LEU A 184 8.70 12.71 3.25
C LEU A 184 7.48 12.52 4.15
N THR A 185 7.43 11.44 4.93
CA THR A 185 6.32 11.15 5.83
C THR A 185 6.50 11.84 7.18
N SER A 186 5.47 12.57 7.59
CA SER A 186 5.39 13.20 8.91
C SER A 186 3.98 13.08 9.49
N ILE A 187 3.86 13.23 10.80
CA ILE A 187 2.62 13.14 11.56
C ILE A 187 2.44 14.37 12.45
N LYS A 188 1.20 14.73 12.72
CA LYS A 188 0.83 15.69 13.77
C LYS A 188 -0.53 15.32 14.35
N LYS A 189 -0.80 15.71 15.60
CA LYS A 189 -2.16 15.66 16.15
C LYS A 189 -3.05 16.62 15.35
N ASP A 190 -4.27 16.20 15.00
CA ASP A 190 -5.17 16.99 14.15
C ASP A 190 -5.97 18.03 14.93
N ASP A 191 -6.12 17.83 16.24
CA ASP A 191 -6.91 18.65 17.15
C ASP A 191 -6.14 19.88 17.71
N ASP A 192 -4.84 19.98 17.42
CA ASP A 192 -3.98 21.04 17.91
C ASP A 192 -3.16 21.67 16.77
N ASP A 193 -3.56 22.88 16.36
CA ASP A 193 -2.86 23.67 15.34
C ASP A 193 -1.45 24.10 15.80
N ASP A 194 -1.15 24.08 17.10
CA ASP A 194 0.16 24.36 17.66
C ASP A 194 1.07 23.10 17.74
N THR A 195 0.54 21.91 17.44
CA THR A 195 1.36 20.68 17.42
C THR A 195 2.35 20.72 16.26
N MET A 196 3.63 20.61 16.60
CA MET A 196 4.72 20.57 15.64
C MET A 196 4.62 19.34 14.74
N LEU A 197 4.91 19.52 13.46
CA LEU A 197 5.00 18.42 12.51
C LEU A 197 6.22 17.54 12.84
N GLU A 198 5.99 16.29 13.19
CA GLU A 198 7.04 15.34 13.57
C GLU A 198 7.32 14.33 12.45
N PRO A 199 8.59 14.01 12.14
CA PRO A 199 8.89 12.95 11.19
C PRO A 199 8.43 11.61 11.76
N LEU A 200 7.74 10.81 10.93
CA LEU A 200 7.34 9.45 11.33
C LEU A 200 8.56 8.55 11.54
N PHE A 201 9.61 8.77 10.75
CA PHE A 201 10.86 8.01 10.79
C PHE A 201 12.01 8.89 11.29
N LYS A 202 12.62 8.50 12.41
CA LYS A 202 13.67 9.27 13.07
C LYS A 202 15.04 8.95 12.48
N GLY A 203 15.93 9.95 12.45
CA GLY A 203 17.28 9.82 11.93
C GLY A 203 17.68 11.02 11.08
N ASP A 204 18.99 11.26 10.97
CA ASP A 204 19.55 12.38 10.20
C ASP A 204 19.93 11.95 8.78
N SER A 205 20.27 10.67 8.59
CA SER A 205 20.60 10.08 7.30
C SER A 205 19.50 9.14 6.78
N PHE A 206 19.53 8.84 5.48
CA PHE A 206 18.63 7.84 4.90
C PHE A 206 18.80 6.46 5.55
N ASP A 207 20.06 6.05 5.80
CA ASP A 207 20.34 4.76 6.45
C ASP A 207 19.75 4.70 7.86
N GLU A 208 19.93 5.75 8.67
CA GLU A 208 19.35 5.80 10.03
C GLU A 208 17.83 5.75 10.02
N LYS A 209 17.18 6.51 9.13
CA LYS A 209 15.71 6.51 9.02
C LYS A 209 15.16 5.19 8.52
N ARG A 210 15.88 4.52 7.61
CA ARG A 210 15.53 3.17 7.14
C ARG A 210 15.69 2.15 8.25
N ASP A 211 16.75 2.25 9.04
CA ASP A 211 16.98 1.32 10.15
C ASP A 211 15.88 1.53 11.22
N TYR A 212 15.50 2.79 11.51
CA TYR A 212 14.33 3.09 12.35
C TYR A 212 13.01 2.52 11.79
N TYR A 213 12.81 2.57 10.47
CA TYR A 213 11.67 1.90 9.82
C TYR A 213 11.66 0.39 10.12
N TYR A 214 12.81 -0.27 10.03
CA TYR A 214 12.91 -1.70 10.32
C TYR A 214 12.66 -2.01 11.79
N ASP A 215 13.17 -1.18 12.70
CA ASP A 215 12.91 -1.33 14.14
C ASP A 215 11.40 -1.26 14.44
N LEU A 216 10.68 -0.30 13.83
CA LEU A 216 9.22 -0.20 13.97
C LEU A 216 8.47 -1.44 13.44
N GLU A 217 8.92 -1.98 12.30
CA GLU A 217 8.35 -3.18 11.69
C GLU A 217 8.60 -4.44 12.52
N GLU A 218 9.80 -4.59 13.07
CA GLU A 218 10.19 -5.74 13.88
C GLU A 218 9.59 -5.71 15.29
N ASP A 219 9.55 -4.55 15.94
CA ASP A 219 8.96 -4.40 17.28
C ASP A 219 7.44 -4.58 17.25
N GLY A 220 6.77 -4.07 16.21
CA GLY A 220 5.33 -4.18 16.01
C GLY A 220 4.47 -3.48 17.07
N GLN A 221 5.07 -2.64 17.92
CA GLN A 221 4.39 -1.98 19.04
C GLN A 221 3.88 -0.56 18.71
N ASP A 222 4.39 0.08 17.66
CA ASP A 222 3.97 1.43 17.30
C ASP A 222 2.63 1.40 16.57
N GLU A 223 1.58 1.86 17.26
CA GLU A 223 0.20 1.82 16.77
C GLU A 223 0.00 2.67 15.51
N ILE A 224 0.58 3.87 15.46
CA ILE A 224 0.45 4.74 14.28
C ILE A 224 1.10 4.07 13.08
N PHE A 225 2.34 3.61 13.22
CA PHE A 225 3.06 2.93 12.14
C PHE A 225 2.27 1.72 11.63
N ASN A 226 1.77 0.87 12.52
CA ASN A 226 0.98 -0.31 12.16
C ASN A 226 -0.30 0.03 11.38
N LEU A 227 -0.96 1.14 11.73
CA LEU A 227 -2.17 1.59 11.04
C LEU A 227 -1.86 2.17 9.65
N VAL A 228 -0.70 2.78 9.46
CA VAL A 228 -0.43 3.61 8.27
C VAL A 228 0.56 3.01 7.28
N ASN A 229 1.45 2.10 7.68
CA ASN A 229 2.59 1.64 6.87
C ASN A 229 2.18 1.07 5.49
N ASN A 230 1.19 0.17 5.45
CA ASN A 230 0.70 -0.42 4.21
C ASN A 230 0.04 0.62 3.30
N LYS A 231 -0.76 1.53 3.88
CA LYS A 231 -1.43 2.63 3.16
C LYS A 231 -0.39 3.58 2.59
N LEU A 232 0.60 4.00 3.37
CA LEU A 232 1.70 4.86 2.94
C LEU A 232 2.50 4.25 1.79
N THR A 233 2.90 3.00 1.93
CA THR A 233 3.68 2.29 0.90
C THR A 233 2.91 2.21 -0.41
N THR A 234 1.60 1.94 -0.35
CA THR A 234 0.72 1.91 -1.52
C THR A 234 0.58 3.30 -2.17
N LEU A 235 0.32 4.34 -1.39
CA LEU A 235 0.16 5.72 -1.87
C LEU A 235 1.45 6.25 -2.51
N LEU A 236 2.61 6.00 -1.90
CA LEU A 236 3.90 6.43 -2.44
C LEU A 236 4.33 5.65 -3.66
N SER A 237 4.04 4.35 -3.71
CA SER A 237 4.26 3.55 -4.93
C SER A 237 3.39 4.07 -6.06
N PHE A 238 2.10 4.33 -5.80
CA PHE A 238 1.20 4.94 -6.76
C PHE A 238 1.72 6.29 -7.26
N TRP A 239 2.15 7.17 -6.35
CA TRP A 239 2.75 8.45 -6.71
C TRP A 239 4.01 8.29 -7.58
N TYR A 240 4.94 7.43 -7.18
CA TYR A 240 6.22 7.22 -7.86
C TYR A 240 6.05 6.74 -9.30
N PHE A 241 5.08 5.85 -9.55
CA PHE A 241 4.79 5.33 -10.88
C PHE A 241 3.83 6.21 -11.70
N SER A 242 3.18 7.19 -11.06
CA SER A 242 2.25 8.09 -11.73
C SER A 242 2.95 9.30 -12.31
N THR A 243 2.72 9.60 -13.59
CA THR A 243 3.26 10.79 -14.23
C THR A 243 2.55 12.09 -13.83
N SER A 244 1.30 12.00 -13.37
CA SER A 244 0.47 13.16 -13.00
C SER A 244 -0.76 12.74 -12.17
N ALA A 245 -0.54 12.14 -10.99
CA ALA A 245 -1.64 11.79 -10.08
C ALA A 245 -2.34 13.05 -9.55
N THR A 246 -3.67 13.06 -9.60
CA THR A 246 -4.51 14.11 -9.02
C THR A 246 -4.95 13.73 -7.61
N LYS A 247 -5.47 14.71 -6.84
CA LYS A 247 -6.02 14.46 -5.50
C LYS A 247 -7.16 13.43 -5.54
N GLU A 248 -8.01 13.49 -6.56
CA GLU A 248 -9.13 12.56 -6.76
C GLU A 248 -8.64 11.12 -6.96
N ASP A 249 -7.50 10.93 -7.64
CA ASP A 249 -6.91 9.60 -7.81
C ASP A 249 -6.45 9.00 -6.47
N PHE A 250 -5.86 9.83 -5.60
CA PHE A 250 -5.47 9.40 -4.25
C PHE A 250 -6.68 9.11 -3.36
N GLU A 251 -7.73 9.94 -3.42
CA GLU A 251 -8.97 9.70 -2.65
C GLU A 251 -9.65 8.39 -3.09
N LYS A 252 -9.66 8.10 -4.39
CA LYS A 252 -10.16 6.83 -4.90
C LYS A 252 -9.31 5.65 -4.42
N LEU A 253 -7.99 5.76 -4.53
CA LEU A 253 -7.07 4.71 -4.08
C LEU A 253 -7.21 4.46 -2.57
N GLU A 254 -7.35 5.51 -1.76
CA GLU A 254 -7.61 5.39 -0.33
C GLU A 254 -8.92 4.63 -0.05
N SER A 255 -9.99 4.98 -0.76
CA SER A 255 -11.28 4.29 -0.63
C SER A 255 -11.19 2.81 -1.04
N ASP A 256 -10.44 2.49 -2.09
CA ASP A 256 -10.20 1.11 -2.53
C ASP A 256 -9.41 0.32 -1.47
N ILE A 257 -8.41 0.95 -0.83
CA ILE A 257 -7.63 0.35 0.28
C ILE A 257 -8.56 0.03 1.47
N GLU A 258 -9.38 0.98 1.90
CA GLU A 258 -10.27 0.82 3.06
C GLU A 258 -11.38 -0.21 2.83
N SER A 259 -11.80 -0.37 1.58
CA SER A 259 -12.81 -1.36 1.19
C SER A 259 -12.22 -2.74 0.85
N GLY A 260 -10.90 -2.90 0.88
CA GLY A 260 -10.21 -4.16 0.58
C GLY A 260 -10.28 -4.56 -0.90
N ASN A 261 -10.42 -3.58 -1.80
CA ASN A 261 -10.58 -3.78 -3.25
C ASN A 261 -9.27 -3.59 -4.05
N VAL A 262 -8.12 -3.48 -3.36
CA VAL A 262 -6.77 -3.32 -3.96
C VAL A 262 -6.13 -4.65 -4.29
#